data_AF-A0A1I6K5T7-F1
#
_entry.id   AF-A0A1I6K5T7-F1
#
_cell.length_a   1.000
_cell.length_b   1.000
_cell.length_c   1.000
_cell.angle_alpha   90.00
_cell.angle_beta   90.00
_cell.angle_gamma   90.00
#
_symmetry.space_group_name_H-M   'P 1'
#
loop_
_entity.id
_entity.type
_entity.pdbx_description
1 polymer ?
#
loop_
_entity_poly.entity_id
_entity_poly.type
_entity_poly.pdbx_seq_one_letter_code
_entity_poly.pdbx_strand_id
1 'polypeptide(L)'
;MSILKKMKYIFLISAVCLLSGCGTATEQPEVTETELLEDNTERDETILTEAISCIQDKKYPQAIGLLSGIEGNEQAEDLLRQLRYLISGSYIANLNTGVAAIDNTGKVKIEIDDTVYKEIGLGVSSDWENIISLSDGGERLDALDKDGIIHSTSDEDVDSIPTAEKLKSYSDISMLSTDFDNYVLLSSTGQIDAYSKKDGDALDYYKNEVSSLRDVVDVVTGQSRIAALKRDGTVYVADYDKYCNIPDADMYDEIAEWTDIVDISADTIGPIAGLKSDGTVVCSKTDLKGLNGEIIKSRYPYDVSGWNNIIAISNGNSNLLGLKRDGTVVATGNNEHKQLEVSDWQDIVAIAAGDWISIGLKSDGTLVIAGEVSENVDQPDVSGINNLYVPTINY
;
A
#
# COMPACT_ATOMS: atom_id res chain seq x y z
N MET A 1 25.66 -28.05 -16.20
CA MET A 1 25.24 -29.02 -17.25
C MET A 1 24.44 -30.09 -16.52
N SER A 2 23.15 -30.29 -16.71
CA SER A 2 22.31 -30.07 -17.89
C SER A 2 20.87 -29.78 -17.44
N ILE A 3 20.30 -28.72 -18.02
CA ILE A 3 18.95 -28.64 -18.58
C ILE A 3 18.09 -29.90 -18.31
N LEU A 4 17.19 -29.84 -17.31
CA LEU A 4 15.90 -30.56 -17.23
C LEU A 4 15.27 -30.29 -15.84
N LYS A 5 14.59 -29.15 -15.66
CA LYS A 5 13.58 -28.93 -14.58
C LYS A 5 12.85 -27.59 -14.77
N LYS A 6 12.35 -27.36 -16.00
CA LYS A 6 11.16 -26.55 -16.25
C LYS A 6 10.14 -27.51 -16.87
N MET A 7 8.85 -27.25 -16.63
CA MET A 7 7.68 -28.06 -17.03
C MET A 7 7.33 -29.22 -16.08
N LYS A 8 6.65 -28.84 -15.00
CA LYS A 8 5.89 -29.75 -14.13
C LYS A 8 4.51 -29.18 -13.86
N TYR A 9 3.81 -28.75 -14.90
CA TYR A 9 2.38 -28.51 -14.86
C TYR A 9 1.78 -28.95 -16.17
N ILE A 10 0.58 -29.52 -16.08
CA ILE A 10 -0.27 -30.03 -17.18
C ILE A 10 0.09 -31.46 -17.63
N PHE A 11 -0.54 -32.44 -16.99
CA PHE A 11 -1.28 -33.55 -17.62
C PHE A 11 -1.67 -34.58 -16.55
N LEU A 12 -2.86 -34.42 -15.97
CA LEU A 12 -3.55 -35.53 -15.30
C LEU A 12 -5.06 -35.37 -15.44
N ILE A 13 -5.54 -35.43 -16.68
CA ILE A 13 -6.92 -35.84 -16.98
C ILE A 13 -6.84 -37.11 -17.80
N SER A 14 -7.72 -38.05 -17.50
CA SER A 14 -8.01 -39.33 -18.17
C SER A 14 -7.18 -40.56 -17.79
N ALA A 15 -7.58 -41.21 -16.69
CA ALA A 15 -7.54 -42.67 -16.57
C ALA A 15 -8.53 -43.21 -15.52
N VAL A 16 -9.84 -42.97 -15.69
CA VAL A 16 -10.90 -43.82 -15.09
C VAL A 16 -12.03 -43.96 -16.12
N CYS A 17 -12.55 -45.19 -16.24
CA CYS A 17 -13.66 -45.66 -17.08
C CYS A 17 -13.29 -46.38 -18.39
N LEU A 18 -12.69 -47.57 -18.26
CA LEU A 18 -13.12 -48.72 -19.07
C LEU A 18 -14.03 -49.56 -18.20
N LEU A 19 -15.35 -49.46 -18.41
CA LEU A 19 -16.30 -50.57 -18.47
C LEU A 19 -17.74 -50.01 -18.63
N SER A 20 -18.39 -50.51 -19.68
CA SER A 20 -19.83 -50.47 -20.00
C SER A 20 -20.45 -49.16 -20.53
N GLY A 21 -21.00 -49.24 -21.74
CA GLY A 21 -22.14 -48.40 -22.14
C GLY A 21 -21.98 -47.72 -23.49
N CYS A 22 -22.64 -48.26 -24.51
CA CYS A 22 -22.79 -47.69 -25.84
C CYS A 22 -23.43 -46.29 -25.77
N GLY A 23 -22.76 -45.27 -26.31
CA GLY A 23 -23.29 -43.92 -26.52
C GLY A 23 -22.39 -43.20 -27.51
N THR A 24 -22.97 -42.61 -28.54
CA THR A 24 -22.28 -41.89 -29.62
C THR A 24 -21.31 -40.85 -29.06
N ALA A 25 -20.01 -41.08 -29.25
CA ALA A 25 -18.99 -40.09 -28.97
C ALA A 25 -19.14 -38.93 -29.96
N THR A 26 -19.69 -37.81 -29.48
CA THR A 26 -19.42 -36.51 -30.09
C THR A 26 -17.92 -36.25 -29.91
N GLU A 27 -17.17 -36.23 -31.02
CA GLU A 27 -15.79 -35.69 -31.03
C GLU A 27 -15.85 -34.28 -30.42
N GLN A 28 -15.30 -34.11 -29.22
CA GLN A 28 -14.95 -32.77 -28.77
C GLN A 28 -13.74 -32.33 -29.58
N PRO A 29 -13.75 -31.13 -30.18
CA PRO A 29 -12.62 -30.65 -30.97
C PRO A 29 -11.39 -30.57 -30.07
N GLU A 30 -10.30 -31.17 -30.52
CA GLU A 30 -9.00 -31.15 -29.86
C GLU A 30 -8.42 -29.73 -30.05
N VAL A 31 -8.63 -28.85 -29.07
CA VAL A 31 -8.14 -27.46 -29.13
C VAL A 31 -6.61 -27.49 -29.12
N THR A 32 -5.99 -26.91 -30.13
CA THR A 32 -4.53 -26.91 -30.28
C THR A 32 -3.87 -25.88 -29.36
N GLU A 33 -2.62 -26.10 -28.95
CA GLU A 33 -1.85 -25.11 -28.16
C GLU A 33 -1.76 -23.75 -28.85
N THR A 34 -1.74 -23.73 -30.18
CA THR A 34 -1.73 -22.50 -30.97
C THR A 34 -3.06 -21.75 -30.90
N GLU A 35 -4.20 -22.46 -31.00
CA GLU A 35 -5.52 -21.85 -30.82
C GLU A 35 -5.72 -21.32 -29.39
N LEU A 36 -5.21 -22.03 -28.37
CA LEU A 36 -5.23 -21.55 -26.98
C LEU A 36 -4.39 -20.29 -26.76
N LEU A 37 -3.24 -20.18 -27.45
CA LEU A 37 -2.36 -19.01 -27.37
C LEU A 37 -2.95 -17.80 -28.12
N GLU A 38 -3.57 -18.02 -29.27
CA GLU A 38 -4.28 -16.99 -30.04
C GLU A 38 -5.50 -16.45 -29.26
N ASP A 39 -6.30 -17.34 -28.66
CA ASP A 39 -7.48 -16.98 -27.85
C ASP A 39 -7.09 -16.19 -26.58
N ASN A 40 -5.98 -16.57 -25.92
CA ASN A 40 -5.45 -15.81 -24.78
C ASN A 40 -4.94 -14.42 -25.20
N THR A 41 -4.33 -14.30 -26.38
CA THR A 41 -3.82 -13.01 -26.87
C THR A 41 -4.98 -12.04 -27.19
N GLU A 42 -6.02 -12.52 -27.88
CA GLU A 42 -7.21 -11.70 -28.20
C GLU A 42 -7.97 -11.28 -26.93
N ARG A 43 -8.03 -12.19 -25.93
CA ARG A 43 -8.58 -11.88 -24.61
C ARG A 43 -7.78 -10.78 -23.90
N ASP A 44 -6.46 -10.90 -23.86
CA ASP A 44 -5.60 -9.93 -23.17
C ASP A 44 -5.65 -8.54 -23.85
N GLU A 45 -5.70 -8.49 -25.18
CA GLU A 45 -5.89 -7.23 -25.93
C GLU A 45 -7.24 -6.56 -25.61
N THR A 46 -8.29 -7.37 -25.44
CA THR A 46 -9.61 -6.87 -25.05
C THR A 46 -9.58 -6.29 -23.63
N ILE A 47 -8.99 -7.01 -22.66
CA ILE A 47 -8.85 -6.56 -21.27
C ILE A 47 -8.01 -5.29 -21.20
N LEU A 48 -6.89 -5.22 -21.95
CA LEU A 48 -6.02 -4.05 -22.01
C LEU A 48 -6.77 -2.82 -22.55
N THR A 49 -7.56 -3.00 -23.60
CA THR A 49 -8.41 -1.93 -24.17
C THR A 49 -9.42 -1.42 -23.13
N GLU A 50 -10.07 -2.32 -22.40
CA GLU A 50 -11.01 -1.97 -21.33
C GLU A 50 -10.31 -1.24 -20.17
N ALA A 51 -9.12 -1.71 -19.78
CA ALA A 51 -8.31 -1.05 -18.75
C ALA A 51 -7.91 0.36 -19.16
N ILE A 52 -7.50 0.60 -20.41
CA ILE A 52 -7.20 1.94 -20.93
C ILE A 52 -8.45 2.84 -20.88
N SER A 53 -9.63 2.32 -21.21
CA SER A 53 -10.88 3.08 -21.04
C SER A 53 -11.15 3.42 -19.57
N CYS A 54 -10.86 2.50 -18.64
CA CYS A 54 -10.97 2.76 -17.20
C CYS A 54 -10.00 3.86 -16.75
N ILE A 55 -8.76 3.86 -17.25
CA ILE A 55 -7.75 4.89 -16.98
C ILE A 55 -8.24 6.26 -17.44
N GLN A 56 -8.80 6.36 -18.65
CA GLN A 56 -9.37 7.60 -19.19
C GLN A 56 -10.51 8.15 -18.33
N ASP A 57 -11.31 7.26 -17.75
CA ASP A 57 -12.39 7.59 -16.82
C ASP A 57 -11.91 7.84 -15.38
N LYS A 58 -10.61 7.75 -15.09
CA LYS A 58 -10.01 7.77 -13.74
C LYS A 58 -10.49 6.64 -12.81
N LYS A 59 -10.95 5.51 -13.36
CA LYS A 59 -11.31 4.29 -12.61
C LYS A 59 -10.07 3.44 -12.36
N TYR A 60 -9.08 4.01 -11.68
CA TYR A 60 -7.77 3.40 -11.50
C TYR A 60 -7.82 2.03 -10.77
N PRO A 61 -8.61 1.84 -9.70
CA PRO A 61 -8.75 0.54 -9.07
C PRO A 61 -9.27 -0.53 -10.02
N GLN A 62 -10.24 -0.19 -10.88
CA GLN A 62 -10.80 -1.12 -11.85
C GLN A 62 -9.76 -1.49 -12.92
N ALA A 63 -9.00 -0.50 -13.40
CA ALA A 63 -7.90 -0.74 -14.34
C ALA A 63 -6.83 -1.66 -13.74
N ILE A 64 -6.45 -1.47 -12.46
CA ILE A 64 -5.50 -2.35 -11.76
C ILE A 64 -6.06 -3.77 -11.67
N GLY A 65 -7.32 -3.94 -11.28
CA GLY A 65 -7.95 -5.26 -11.20
C GLY A 65 -7.96 -6.01 -12.54
N LEU A 66 -8.22 -5.30 -13.65
CA LEU A 66 -8.16 -5.85 -15.00
C LEU A 66 -6.73 -6.24 -15.41
N LEU A 67 -5.79 -5.30 -15.25
CA LEU A 67 -4.39 -5.49 -15.67
C LEU A 67 -3.65 -6.54 -14.84
N SER A 68 -4.03 -6.71 -13.56
CA SER A 68 -3.50 -7.77 -12.70
C SER A 68 -3.66 -9.17 -13.32
N GLY A 69 -4.69 -9.39 -14.15
CA GLY A 69 -4.95 -10.67 -14.81
C GLY A 69 -4.17 -10.93 -16.10
N ILE A 70 -3.43 -9.95 -16.60
CA ILE A 70 -2.57 -10.08 -17.80
C ILE A 70 -1.13 -10.25 -17.33
N GLU A 71 -0.46 -11.33 -17.73
CA GLU A 71 0.94 -11.58 -17.39
C GLU A 71 1.84 -11.56 -18.63
N GLY A 72 3.02 -10.94 -18.52
CA GLY A 72 4.02 -10.96 -19.58
C GLY A 72 3.76 -10.04 -20.78
N ASN A 73 2.66 -9.27 -20.76
CA ASN A 73 2.41 -8.17 -21.69
C ASN A 73 3.09 -6.89 -21.18
N GLU A 74 4.08 -6.39 -21.93
CA GLU A 74 4.90 -5.23 -21.51
C GLU A 74 4.09 -3.95 -21.25
N GLN A 75 3.07 -3.68 -22.08
CA GLN A 75 2.22 -2.49 -21.90
C GLN A 75 1.33 -2.64 -20.66
N ALA A 76 0.76 -3.83 -20.43
CA ALA A 76 -0.07 -4.08 -19.25
C ALA A 76 0.74 -3.95 -17.95
N GLU A 77 1.96 -4.50 -17.91
CA GLU A 77 2.85 -4.40 -16.74
C GLU A 77 3.28 -2.95 -16.47
N ASP A 78 3.61 -2.19 -17.51
CA ASP A 78 3.98 -0.78 -17.35
C ASP A 78 2.81 0.06 -16.83
N LEU A 79 1.60 -0.13 -17.38
CA LEU A 79 0.40 0.56 -16.89
C LEU A 79 0.07 0.16 -15.45
N LEU A 80 0.19 -1.12 -15.11
CA LEU A 80 -0.05 -1.61 -13.76
C LEU A 80 0.92 -0.94 -12.76
N ARG A 81 2.20 -0.83 -13.11
CA ARG A 81 3.22 -0.13 -12.31
C ARG A 81 2.89 1.36 -12.13
N GLN A 82 2.54 2.06 -13.21
CA GLN A 82 2.16 3.48 -13.16
C GLN A 82 0.93 3.71 -12.29
N LEU A 83 -0.08 2.84 -12.42
CA LEU A 83 -1.34 2.93 -11.66
C LEU A 83 -1.14 2.68 -10.16
N ARG A 84 -0.40 1.63 -9.80
CA ARG A 84 -0.09 1.32 -8.39
C ARG A 84 0.65 2.47 -7.71
N TYR A 85 1.63 3.05 -8.40
CA TYR A 85 2.34 4.22 -7.92
C TYR A 85 1.43 5.46 -7.78
N LEU A 86 0.50 5.67 -8.72
CA LEU A 86 -0.44 6.79 -8.64
C LEU A 86 -1.38 6.66 -7.44
N ILE A 87 -1.89 5.47 -7.16
CA ILE A 87 -2.86 5.29 -6.07
C ILE A 87 -2.21 5.17 -4.68
N SER A 88 -0.94 4.76 -4.59
CA SER A 88 -0.24 4.66 -3.31
C SER A 88 -0.05 6.02 -2.63
N GLY A 89 0.00 7.10 -3.43
CA GLY A 89 0.19 8.46 -2.93
C GLY A 89 1.56 8.70 -2.28
N SER A 90 2.51 7.77 -2.41
CA SER A 90 3.77 7.76 -1.64
C SER A 90 4.77 8.86 -2.04
N TYR A 91 4.39 9.78 -2.92
CA TYR A 91 5.13 10.99 -3.27
C TYR A 91 4.82 12.18 -2.36
N ILE A 92 3.92 12.01 -1.39
CA ILE A 92 3.74 12.88 -0.23
C ILE A 92 3.79 12.04 1.05
N ALA A 93 4.23 12.63 2.15
CA ALA A 93 4.24 12.00 3.46
C ALA A 93 3.78 13.00 4.53
N ASN A 94 3.04 12.46 5.49
CA ASN A 94 2.66 13.17 6.70
C ASN A 94 3.68 12.86 7.78
N LEU A 95 4.22 13.89 8.42
CA LEU A 95 5.27 13.78 9.44
C LEU A 95 4.71 14.11 10.83
N ASN A 96 3.39 13.99 11.00
CA ASN A 96 2.58 14.41 12.15
C ASN A 96 2.55 15.93 12.44
N THR A 97 3.71 16.59 12.53
CA THR A 97 3.85 18.05 12.71
C THR A 97 4.28 18.78 11.46
N GLY A 98 4.50 18.05 10.37
CA GLY A 98 5.02 18.56 9.13
C GLY A 98 4.57 17.75 7.93
N VAL A 99 5.04 18.17 6.77
CA VAL A 99 4.77 17.52 5.50
C VAL A 99 6.05 17.33 4.73
N ALA A 100 6.14 16.23 3.98
CA ALA A 100 7.16 16.06 2.96
C ALA A 100 6.50 15.76 1.61
N ALA A 101 7.08 16.27 0.53
CA ALA A 101 6.58 16.04 -0.81
C ALA A 101 7.71 16.05 -1.84
N ILE A 102 7.59 15.21 -2.86
CA ILE A 102 8.51 15.19 -4.00
C ILE A 102 8.16 16.35 -4.94
N ASP A 103 9.16 17.09 -5.39
CA ASP A 103 8.98 18.13 -6.40
C ASP A 103 9.20 17.62 -7.83
N ASN A 104 8.87 18.45 -8.82
CA ASN A 104 9.00 18.09 -10.24
C ASN A 104 10.44 17.81 -10.71
N THR A 105 11.45 17.99 -9.86
CA THR A 105 12.85 17.65 -10.14
C THR A 105 13.29 16.32 -9.50
N GLY A 106 12.41 15.66 -8.74
CA GLY A 106 12.73 14.46 -7.98
C GLY A 106 13.48 14.75 -6.68
N LYS A 107 13.39 15.98 -6.15
CA LYS A 107 13.91 16.37 -4.83
C LYS A 107 12.79 16.43 -3.81
N VAL A 108 13.14 16.32 -2.53
CA VAL A 108 12.16 16.36 -1.44
C VAL A 108 12.07 17.76 -0.85
N LYS A 109 10.86 18.28 -0.73
CA LYS A 109 10.53 19.48 0.04
C LYS A 109 9.92 19.07 1.36
N ILE A 110 10.36 19.69 2.44
CA ILE A 110 9.91 19.43 3.80
C ILE A 110 9.51 20.77 4.42
N GLU A 111 8.36 20.81 5.07
CA GLU A 111 7.89 21.94 5.88
C GLU A 111 7.36 21.42 7.20
N ILE A 112 7.82 22.00 8.31
CA ILE A 112 7.55 21.53 9.67
C ILE A 112 7.29 22.76 10.53
N ASP A 113 6.33 22.68 11.45
CA ASP A 113 6.27 23.63 12.57
C ASP A 113 7.24 23.17 13.68
N ASP A 114 8.34 23.90 13.86
CA ASP A 114 9.42 23.61 14.82
C ASP A 114 9.22 24.28 16.19
N THR A 115 8.08 24.93 16.43
CA THR A 115 7.88 25.80 17.60
C THR A 115 7.62 25.04 18.90
N VAL A 116 7.03 23.84 18.82
CA VAL A 116 6.68 23.03 20.01
C VAL A 116 7.44 21.72 20.11
N TYR A 117 7.72 21.06 18.98
CA TYR A 117 8.61 19.91 18.94
C TYR A 117 9.96 20.33 18.35
N LYS A 118 10.77 21.03 19.16
CA LYS A 118 12.19 21.31 18.84
C LYS A 118 13.03 20.04 18.61
N GLU A 119 12.45 18.88 18.86
CA GLU A 119 13.04 17.53 18.81
C GLU A 119 12.83 16.83 17.46
N ILE A 120 12.03 17.38 16.53
CA ILE A 120 11.91 16.80 15.18
C ILE A 120 12.96 17.46 14.28
N GLY A 121 14.23 17.19 14.58
CA GLY A 121 15.35 17.51 13.71
C GLY A 121 15.37 16.56 12.51
N LEU A 122 14.37 16.64 11.64
CA LEU A 122 14.46 15.99 10.34
C LEU A 122 15.70 16.55 9.64
N GLY A 123 16.70 15.69 9.50
CA GLY A 123 17.98 16.02 8.89
C GLY A 123 17.80 16.53 7.46
N VAL A 124 18.87 17.09 6.90
CA VAL A 124 18.81 17.75 5.59
C VAL A 124 18.63 16.71 4.48
N SER A 125 17.49 16.75 3.76
CA SER A 125 17.22 15.94 2.56
C SER A 125 17.72 16.60 1.26
N SER A 126 18.43 17.73 1.35
CA SER A 126 18.80 18.58 0.20
C SER A 126 19.65 17.88 -0.87
N ASP A 127 20.36 16.83 -0.47
CA ASP A 127 21.28 16.09 -1.33
C ASP A 127 20.61 14.88 -1.99
N TRP A 128 19.36 14.57 -1.64
CA TRP A 128 18.60 13.49 -2.25
C TRP A 128 18.12 13.88 -3.63
N GLU A 129 18.29 12.98 -4.59
CA GLU A 129 17.93 13.21 -5.98
C GLU A 129 17.26 11.98 -6.57
N ASN A 130 16.36 12.19 -7.53
CA ASN A 130 15.60 11.14 -8.19
C ASN A 130 14.74 10.29 -7.22
N ILE A 131 14.25 10.91 -6.16
CA ILE A 131 13.34 10.28 -5.21
C ILE A 131 12.02 9.98 -5.90
N ILE A 132 11.49 8.77 -5.65
CA ILE A 132 10.23 8.28 -6.20
C ILE A 132 9.20 7.98 -5.12
N SER A 133 9.61 7.65 -3.90
CA SER A 133 8.70 7.32 -2.80
C SER A 133 9.23 7.84 -1.47
N LEU A 134 8.33 8.19 -0.58
CA LEU A 134 8.53 8.65 0.78
C LEU A 134 7.79 7.71 1.74
N SER A 135 8.30 7.56 2.95
CA SER A 135 7.65 6.83 4.03
C SER A 135 8.01 7.49 5.36
N ASP A 136 7.00 7.70 6.20
CA ASP A 136 7.21 8.25 7.55
C ASP A 136 7.71 7.15 8.48
N GLY A 137 8.78 7.43 9.22
CA GLY A 137 9.33 6.57 10.26
C GLY A 137 9.12 7.18 11.65
N GLY A 138 8.21 8.14 11.80
CA GLY A 138 7.96 8.89 13.03
C GLY A 138 8.88 10.12 13.11
N GLU A 139 10.03 9.99 13.76
CA GLU A 139 11.01 11.08 13.88
C GLU A 139 12.01 11.12 12.71
N ARG A 140 11.77 10.30 11.69
CA ARG A 140 12.62 10.13 10.51
C ARG A 140 11.78 10.06 9.25
N LEU A 141 12.26 10.70 8.20
CA LEU A 141 11.75 10.49 6.85
C LEU A 141 12.66 9.53 6.10
N ASP A 142 12.07 8.49 5.52
CA ASP A 142 12.74 7.55 4.64
C ASP A 142 12.27 7.75 3.19
N ALA A 143 13.17 7.55 2.23
CA ALA A 143 12.89 7.77 0.82
C ALA A 143 13.56 6.71 -0.07
N LEU A 144 12.86 6.29 -1.12
CA LEU A 144 13.39 5.41 -2.17
C LEU A 144 13.66 6.23 -3.42
N ASP A 145 14.84 6.04 -4.01
CA ASP A 145 15.17 6.59 -5.30
C ASP A 145 14.91 5.62 -6.46
N LYS A 146 14.95 6.15 -7.69
CA LYS A 146 14.72 5.38 -8.92
C LYS A 146 15.69 4.21 -9.14
N ASP A 147 16.84 4.22 -8.46
CA ASP A 147 17.90 3.20 -8.60
C ASP A 147 17.76 2.12 -7.52
N GLY A 148 16.70 2.19 -6.69
CA GLY A 148 16.39 1.20 -5.67
C GLY A 148 17.19 1.37 -4.39
N ILE A 149 17.78 2.55 -4.17
CA ILE A 149 18.56 2.90 -2.97
C ILE A 149 17.69 3.67 -2.00
N ILE A 150 17.83 3.34 -0.71
CA ILE A 150 17.09 4.00 0.37
C ILE A 150 17.93 5.11 0.99
N HIS A 151 17.31 6.26 1.18
CA HIS A 151 17.81 7.42 1.90
C HIS A 151 16.99 7.60 3.18
N SER A 152 17.63 8.12 4.22
CA SER A 152 16.97 8.36 5.51
C SER A 152 17.54 9.61 6.15
N THR A 153 16.67 10.44 6.73
CA THR A 153 17.12 11.58 7.53
C THR A 153 17.82 11.11 8.81
N SER A 154 18.42 12.04 9.55
CA SER A 154 18.80 11.77 10.93
C SER A 154 17.57 11.38 11.76
N ASP A 155 17.82 10.55 12.75
CA ASP A 155 16.88 10.06 13.74
C ASP A 155 17.40 10.53 15.11
N GLU A 156 16.56 11.20 15.90
CA GLU A 156 16.95 11.68 17.24
C GLU A 156 16.76 10.59 18.30
N ASP A 157 15.90 9.61 18.06
CA ASP A 157 15.73 8.44 18.92
C ASP A 157 16.93 7.50 18.76
N VAL A 158 17.76 7.45 19.81
CA VAL A 158 18.95 6.60 19.89
C VAL A 158 18.62 5.12 19.66
N ASP A 159 17.41 4.68 20.01
CA ASP A 159 16.98 3.31 19.79
C ASP A 159 16.65 3.02 18.30
N SER A 160 16.30 4.06 17.54
CA SER A 160 15.89 3.98 16.13
C SER A 160 17.05 4.26 15.15
N ILE A 161 18.14 4.90 15.60
CA ILE A 161 19.37 5.11 14.80
C ILE A 161 19.88 3.84 14.08
N PRO A 162 19.98 2.65 14.73
CA PRO A 162 20.44 1.44 14.06
C PRO A 162 19.52 0.98 12.92
N THR A 163 18.22 1.30 13.01
CA THR A 163 17.23 1.00 11.98
C THR A 163 17.54 1.78 10.71
N ALA A 164 17.77 3.09 10.81
CA ALA A 164 18.12 3.96 9.69
C ALA A 164 19.42 3.51 8.99
N GLU A 165 20.47 3.19 9.75
CA GLU A 165 21.75 2.73 9.18
C GLU A 165 21.62 1.37 8.48
N LYS A 166 20.80 0.48 9.03
CA LYS A 166 20.51 -0.80 8.39
C LYS A 166 19.69 -0.59 7.11
N LEU A 167 18.71 0.29 7.13
CA LEU A 167 17.84 0.59 5.98
C LEU A 167 18.67 1.07 4.77
N LYS A 168 19.65 1.97 4.98
CA LYS A 168 20.58 2.46 3.95
C LYS A 168 21.51 1.37 3.37
N SER A 169 21.61 0.21 4.00
CA SER A 169 22.46 -0.90 3.51
C SER A 169 21.78 -1.74 2.42
N TYR A 170 20.48 -1.57 2.22
CA TYR A 170 19.72 -2.28 1.19
C TYR A 170 19.91 -1.65 -0.19
N SER A 171 19.82 -2.50 -1.21
CA SER A 171 19.75 -2.12 -2.62
C SER A 171 18.66 -2.94 -3.32
N ASP A 172 18.33 -2.56 -4.55
CA ASP A 172 17.37 -3.27 -5.40
C ASP A 172 15.96 -3.34 -4.81
N ILE A 173 15.59 -2.31 -4.03
CA ILE A 173 14.29 -2.16 -3.39
C ILE A 173 13.30 -1.52 -4.37
N SER A 174 12.07 -2.01 -4.35
CA SER A 174 10.96 -1.51 -5.17
C SER A 174 9.89 -0.80 -4.34
N MET A 175 9.73 -1.17 -3.07
CA MET A 175 8.79 -0.54 -2.14
C MET A 175 9.36 -0.58 -0.73
N LEU A 176 9.07 0.45 0.06
CA LEU A 176 9.33 0.49 1.49
C LEU A 176 8.07 0.96 2.23
N SER A 177 7.92 0.45 3.44
CA SER A 177 6.99 0.97 4.44
C SER A 177 7.70 0.94 5.78
N THR A 178 7.70 2.07 6.48
CA THR A 178 8.39 2.30 7.74
C THR A 178 7.38 2.70 8.80
N ASP A 179 7.68 2.39 10.05
CA ASP A 179 6.92 2.84 11.22
C ASP A 179 7.85 2.77 12.43
N PHE A 180 8.17 3.92 13.03
CA PHE A 180 9.18 4.08 14.10
C PHE A 180 10.49 3.29 13.84
N ASP A 181 10.77 2.29 14.67
CA ASP A 181 11.99 1.49 14.62
C ASP A 181 11.89 0.26 13.70
N ASN A 182 10.75 0.07 13.02
CA ASN A 182 10.50 -1.06 12.13
C ASN A 182 10.26 -0.67 10.67
N TYR A 183 10.52 -1.61 9.77
CA TYR A 183 10.21 -1.49 8.36
C TYR A 183 9.94 -2.83 7.70
N VAL A 184 9.25 -2.76 6.57
CA VAL A 184 9.08 -3.83 5.60
C VAL A 184 9.50 -3.33 4.22
N LEU A 185 10.25 -4.16 3.51
CA LEU A 185 10.77 -3.88 2.17
C LEU A 185 10.30 -4.94 1.19
N LEU A 186 10.01 -4.52 -0.03
CA LEU A 186 9.82 -5.40 -1.17
C LEU A 186 10.96 -5.17 -2.18
N SER A 187 11.77 -6.19 -2.41
CA SER A 187 12.79 -6.13 -3.47
C SER A 187 12.15 -6.19 -4.85
N SER A 188 12.87 -5.71 -5.86
CA SER A 188 12.52 -5.83 -7.29
C SER A 188 12.28 -7.28 -7.77
N THR A 189 12.71 -8.28 -6.99
CA THR A 189 12.48 -9.71 -7.26
C THR A 189 11.23 -10.29 -6.57
N GLY A 190 10.48 -9.45 -5.84
CA GLY A 190 9.28 -9.84 -5.10
C GLY A 190 9.57 -10.52 -3.75
N GLN A 191 10.80 -10.42 -3.23
CA GLN A 191 11.13 -10.91 -1.88
C GLN A 191 10.87 -9.84 -0.83
N ILE A 192 10.21 -10.25 0.26
CA ILE A 192 9.95 -9.43 1.44
C ILE A 192 11.12 -9.55 2.41
N ASP A 193 11.63 -8.42 2.89
CA ASP A 193 12.45 -8.37 4.11
C ASP A 193 11.82 -7.42 5.12
N ALA A 194 12.12 -7.63 6.39
CA ALA A 194 11.56 -6.87 7.49
C ALA A 194 12.54 -6.83 8.65
N TYR A 195 12.50 -5.74 9.41
CA TYR A 195 13.36 -5.52 10.55
C TYR A 195 12.68 -4.64 11.59
N SER A 196 12.91 -4.95 12.85
CA SER A 196 12.56 -4.12 14.01
C SER A 196 13.72 -4.24 14.99
N LYS A 197 14.04 -3.13 15.67
CA LYS A 197 15.06 -3.13 16.70
C LYS A 197 14.49 -3.63 18.03
N LYS A 198 13.28 -3.19 18.38
CA LYS A 198 12.61 -3.47 19.65
C LYS A 198 11.95 -4.85 19.64
N ASP A 199 11.32 -5.24 18.53
CA ASP A 199 10.55 -6.48 18.38
C ASP A 199 11.15 -7.47 17.38
N GLY A 200 12.48 -7.43 17.20
CA GLY A 200 13.19 -8.17 16.17
C GLY A 200 12.86 -9.66 16.10
N ASP A 201 12.71 -10.35 17.24
CA ASP A 201 12.40 -11.79 17.27
C ASP A 201 11.01 -12.11 16.69
N ALA A 202 10.01 -11.27 16.98
CA ALA A 202 8.65 -11.45 16.48
C ALA A 202 8.58 -11.15 14.98
N LEU A 203 9.16 -10.03 14.55
CA LEU A 203 9.14 -9.64 13.15
C LEU A 203 10.00 -10.57 12.27
N ASP A 204 11.11 -11.11 12.79
CA ASP A 204 11.87 -12.16 12.10
C ASP A 204 11.05 -13.45 11.92
N TYR A 205 10.23 -13.84 12.90
CA TYR A 205 9.29 -14.94 12.74
C TYR A 205 8.27 -14.64 11.62
N TYR A 206 7.65 -13.45 11.62
CA TYR A 206 6.66 -13.06 10.61
C TYR A 206 7.25 -12.98 9.21
N LYS A 207 8.46 -12.42 9.09
CA LYS A 207 9.22 -12.43 7.85
C LYS A 207 9.38 -13.84 7.30
N ASN A 208 9.71 -14.82 8.15
CA ASN A 208 9.88 -16.20 7.70
C ASN A 208 8.56 -16.80 7.19
N GLU A 209 7.41 -16.47 7.80
CA GLU A 209 6.10 -16.93 7.33
C GLU A 209 5.79 -16.38 5.93
N VAL A 210 6.05 -15.09 5.71
CA VAL A 210 5.76 -14.43 4.42
C VAL A 210 6.84 -14.65 3.36
N SER A 211 8.01 -15.19 3.71
CA SER A 211 9.14 -15.40 2.77
C SER A 211 8.82 -16.34 1.59
N SER A 212 7.80 -17.18 1.76
CA SER A 212 7.34 -18.11 0.73
C SER A 212 6.32 -17.51 -0.24
N LEU A 213 5.77 -16.33 0.07
CA LEU A 213 4.83 -15.65 -0.79
C LEU A 213 5.45 -15.33 -2.15
N ARG A 214 4.59 -15.29 -3.16
CA ARG A 214 4.92 -15.01 -4.56
C ARG A 214 3.92 -14.00 -5.08
N ASP A 215 4.35 -13.29 -6.12
CA ASP A 215 3.53 -12.29 -6.80
C ASP A 215 3.03 -11.20 -5.85
N VAL A 216 3.85 -10.87 -4.85
CA VAL A 216 3.62 -9.76 -3.92
C VAL A 216 3.88 -8.47 -4.68
N VAL A 217 2.93 -7.55 -4.62
CA VAL A 217 2.93 -6.29 -5.37
C VAL A 217 2.85 -5.07 -4.47
N ASP A 218 2.61 -5.25 -3.17
CA ASP A 218 2.66 -4.18 -2.18
C ASP A 218 2.88 -4.74 -0.76
N VAL A 219 3.51 -3.94 0.10
CA VAL A 219 3.79 -4.27 1.50
C VAL A 219 3.63 -3.03 2.39
N VAL A 220 2.93 -3.20 3.52
CA VAL A 220 2.80 -2.16 4.54
C VAL A 220 3.09 -2.71 5.93
N THR A 221 3.60 -1.85 6.81
CA THR A 221 3.90 -2.17 8.21
C THR A 221 3.13 -1.28 9.19
N GLY A 222 3.17 -1.63 10.48
CA GLY A 222 2.51 -0.94 11.58
C GLY A 222 2.63 -1.75 12.88
N GLN A 223 3.32 -1.24 13.90
CA GLN A 223 3.58 -1.94 15.18
C GLN A 223 4.03 -3.40 15.00
N SER A 224 5.14 -3.62 14.28
CA SER A 224 5.69 -4.97 14.02
C SER A 224 4.76 -5.91 13.23
N ARG A 225 3.90 -5.35 12.36
CA ARG A 225 3.09 -6.05 11.34
C ARG A 225 3.78 -6.14 9.99
N ILE A 226 3.50 -7.21 9.26
CA ILE A 226 3.69 -7.32 7.82
C ILE A 226 2.34 -7.62 7.17
N ALA A 227 1.81 -6.67 6.40
CA ALA A 227 0.72 -6.92 5.47
C ALA A 227 1.28 -6.93 4.04
N ALA A 228 0.92 -7.96 3.27
CA ALA A 228 1.39 -8.16 1.91
C ALA A 228 0.20 -8.36 0.96
N LEU A 229 0.12 -7.50 -0.06
CA LEU A 229 -0.86 -7.63 -1.13
C LEU A 229 -0.26 -8.46 -2.27
N LYS A 230 -1.00 -9.46 -2.73
CA LYS A 230 -0.66 -10.24 -3.92
C LYS A 230 -1.33 -9.68 -5.16
N ARG A 231 -0.73 -9.94 -6.33
CA ARG A 231 -1.22 -9.52 -7.65
C ARG A 231 -2.67 -9.95 -7.92
N ASP A 232 -3.05 -11.12 -7.42
CA ASP A 232 -4.40 -11.70 -7.53
C ASP A 232 -5.45 -11.02 -6.64
N GLY A 233 -5.05 -10.00 -5.87
CA GLY A 233 -5.93 -9.22 -5.00
C GLY A 233 -6.27 -9.87 -3.67
N THR A 234 -5.51 -10.89 -3.26
CA THR A 234 -5.54 -11.46 -1.90
C THR A 234 -4.52 -10.76 -1.00
N VAL A 235 -4.81 -10.69 0.30
CA VAL A 235 -3.95 -10.05 1.30
C VAL A 235 -3.55 -11.04 2.38
N TYR A 236 -2.26 -11.05 2.72
CA TYR A 236 -1.73 -11.82 3.84
C TYR A 236 -1.29 -10.87 4.96
N VAL A 237 -1.58 -11.22 6.21
CA VAL A 237 -1.18 -10.44 7.38
C VAL A 237 -0.49 -11.35 8.39
N ALA A 238 0.75 -10.99 8.72
CA ALA A 238 1.49 -11.52 9.85
C ALA A 238 1.70 -10.39 10.86
N ASP A 239 1.16 -10.53 12.06
CA ASP A 239 1.04 -9.43 13.03
C ASP A 239 1.27 -9.92 14.46
N TYR A 240 1.95 -9.13 15.29
CA TYR A 240 2.30 -9.50 16.66
C TYR A 240 1.10 -9.96 17.52
N ASP A 241 0.03 -9.18 17.49
CA ASP A 241 -1.14 -9.39 18.34
C ASP A 241 -1.90 -10.68 17.96
N LYS A 242 -1.77 -11.16 16.70
CA LYS A 242 -2.27 -12.48 16.27
C LYS A 242 -1.59 -13.63 17.04
N TYR A 243 -0.34 -13.46 17.46
CA TYR A 243 0.47 -14.54 18.07
C TYR A 243 0.72 -14.36 19.57
N CYS A 244 0.35 -13.22 20.17
CA CYS A 244 0.43 -13.00 21.63
C CYS A 244 -0.47 -13.90 22.48
N ASN A 245 -1.04 -14.95 21.88
CA ASN A 245 -1.64 -16.06 22.60
C ASN A 245 -2.83 -15.63 23.46
N ILE A 246 -3.56 -14.59 23.02
CA ILE A 246 -4.91 -14.34 23.50
C ILE A 246 -5.77 -15.50 22.96
N PRO A 247 -6.28 -16.40 23.81
CA PRO A 247 -7.07 -17.54 23.33
C PRO A 247 -8.31 -17.04 22.57
N ASP A 248 -8.52 -17.55 21.36
CA ASP A 248 -9.62 -17.21 20.44
C ASP A 248 -9.64 -15.77 19.86
N ALA A 249 -8.48 -15.12 19.71
CA ALA A 249 -8.41 -13.87 18.94
C ALA A 249 -8.31 -14.19 17.43
N ASP A 250 -9.44 -14.33 16.74
CA ASP A 250 -9.52 -14.44 15.26
C ASP A 250 -9.15 -13.10 14.55
N MET A 251 -8.24 -12.32 15.14
CA MET A 251 -7.93 -10.97 14.69
C MET A 251 -7.20 -11.04 13.35
N TYR A 252 -7.78 -10.38 12.35
CA TYR A 252 -7.34 -10.36 10.95
C TYR A 252 -7.62 -11.64 10.14
N ASP A 253 -8.26 -12.67 10.71
CA ASP A 253 -8.61 -13.87 9.93
C ASP A 253 -9.64 -13.55 8.84
N GLU A 254 -10.47 -12.51 9.02
CA GLU A 254 -11.37 -12.05 7.97
C GLU A 254 -10.66 -11.48 6.74
N ILE A 255 -9.40 -11.04 6.88
CA ILE A 255 -8.61 -10.53 5.76
C ILE A 255 -8.24 -11.66 4.79
N ALA A 256 -8.12 -12.90 5.28
CA ALA A 256 -7.90 -14.05 4.41
C ALA A 256 -9.04 -14.28 3.40
N GLU A 257 -10.23 -13.73 3.67
CA GLU A 257 -11.40 -13.78 2.79
C GLU A 257 -11.51 -12.54 1.88
N TRP A 258 -10.59 -11.57 2.00
CA TRP A 258 -10.58 -10.40 1.13
C TRP A 258 -10.12 -10.79 -0.27
N THR A 259 -10.88 -10.32 -1.27
CA THR A 259 -10.60 -10.51 -2.68
C THR A 259 -10.71 -9.19 -3.42
N ASP A 260 -10.13 -9.16 -4.61
CA ASP A 260 -10.17 -8.01 -5.53
C ASP A 260 -9.54 -6.75 -4.94
N ILE A 261 -8.61 -6.90 -3.99
CA ILE A 261 -7.88 -5.79 -3.38
C ILE A 261 -6.81 -5.30 -4.36
N VAL A 262 -6.70 -3.97 -4.50
CA VAL A 262 -5.72 -3.33 -5.38
C VAL A 262 -4.70 -2.49 -4.63
N ASP A 263 -4.99 -2.13 -3.39
CA ASP A 263 -4.16 -1.32 -2.51
C ASP A 263 -4.45 -1.65 -1.05
N ILE A 264 -3.45 -1.51 -0.18
CA ILE A 264 -3.57 -1.74 1.26
C ILE A 264 -2.95 -0.59 2.03
N SER A 265 -3.52 -0.25 3.18
CA SER A 265 -2.96 0.76 4.08
C SER A 265 -3.08 0.31 5.53
N ALA A 266 -2.04 0.58 6.31
CA ALA A 266 -1.96 0.28 7.73
C ALA A 266 -1.05 1.32 8.40
N ASP A 267 -1.19 1.45 9.72
CA ASP A 267 -0.35 2.30 10.57
C ASP A 267 -0.17 1.64 11.95
N THR A 268 0.55 2.27 12.88
CA THR A 268 0.93 1.71 14.20
C THR A 268 -0.28 1.16 14.94
N ILE A 269 -1.37 1.93 15.01
CA ILE A 269 -2.58 1.54 15.72
C ILE A 269 -3.76 1.66 14.75
N GLY A 270 -4.62 0.64 14.71
CA GLY A 270 -5.87 0.71 13.97
C GLY A 270 -6.06 -0.32 12.86
N PRO A 271 -7.23 -0.28 12.20
CA PRO A 271 -7.60 -1.24 11.15
C PRO A 271 -6.67 -1.16 9.95
N ILE A 272 -6.40 -2.30 9.35
CA ILE A 272 -5.88 -2.37 7.98
C ILE A 272 -7.04 -1.99 7.07
N ALA A 273 -6.81 -1.10 6.11
CA ALA A 273 -7.75 -0.77 5.06
C ALA A 273 -7.32 -1.44 3.75
N GLY A 274 -8.29 -1.89 2.96
CA GLY A 274 -8.09 -2.45 1.63
C GLY A 274 -9.00 -1.76 0.61
N LEU A 275 -8.43 -1.25 -0.48
CA LEU A 275 -9.17 -0.70 -1.61
C LEU A 275 -9.50 -1.81 -2.58
N LYS A 276 -10.78 -1.97 -2.91
CA LYS A 276 -11.24 -2.95 -3.90
C LYS A 276 -11.17 -2.38 -5.32
N SER A 277 -11.02 -3.25 -6.31
CA SER A 277 -11.02 -2.90 -7.74
C SER A 277 -12.31 -2.24 -8.21
N ASP A 278 -13.44 -2.43 -7.51
CA ASP A 278 -14.70 -1.75 -7.79
C ASP A 278 -14.79 -0.33 -7.19
N GLY A 279 -13.74 0.13 -6.49
CA GLY A 279 -13.68 1.44 -5.84
C GLY A 279 -14.42 1.53 -4.52
N THR A 280 -14.77 0.40 -3.90
CA THR A 280 -15.22 0.31 -2.50
C THR A 280 -14.04 0.02 -1.56
N VAL A 281 -14.23 0.22 -0.25
CA VAL A 281 -13.17 0.01 0.76
C VAL A 281 -13.66 -0.97 1.83
N VAL A 282 -12.77 -1.85 2.25
CA VAL A 282 -12.95 -2.74 3.40
C VAL A 282 -11.95 -2.40 4.49
N CYS A 283 -12.32 -2.64 5.75
CA CYS A 283 -11.44 -2.44 6.90
C CYS A 283 -11.45 -3.70 7.77
N SER A 284 -10.29 -4.02 8.33
CA SER A 284 -10.19 -5.12 9.28
C SER A 284 -10.91 -4.80 10.58
N LYS A 285 -11.30 -5.83 11.32
CA LYS A 285 -11.87 -5.67 12.65
C LYS A 285 -10.73 -5.37 13.61
N THR A 286 -10.94 -4.39 14.47
CA THR A 286 -10.04 -4.01 15.58
C THR A 286 -10.66 -4.29 16.95
N ASP A 287 -11.80 -4.98 16.95
CA ASP A 287 -12.46 -5.44 18.15
C ASP A 287 -11.67 -6.62 18.74
N LEU A 288 -11.06 -6.43 19.92
CA LEU A 288 -10.29 -7.46 20.60
C LEU A 288 -11.23 -8.35 21.43
N LYS A 289 -11.06 -9.67 21.36
CA LYS A 289 -11.73 -10.60 22.28
C LYS A 289 -10.91 -10.70 23.56
N GLY A 290 -11.44 -10.17 24.67
CA GLY A 290 -10.82 -10.27 25.99
C GLY A 290 -10.76 -11.71 26.50
N LEU A 291 -9.91 -11.96 27.50
CA LEU A 291 -9.66 -13.30 28.08
C LEU A 291 -10.91 -13.99 28.66
N ASN A 292 -12.00 -13.25 28.89
CA ASN A 292 -13.29 -13.73 29.38
C ASN A 292 -14.38 -13.85 28.28
N GLY A 293 -14.01 -13.63 27.01
CA GLY A 293 -14.91 -13.62 25.86
C GLY A 293 -15.64 -12.30 25.61
N GLU A 294 -15.34 -11.23 26.35
CA GLU A 294 -15.89 -9.90 26.08
C GLU A 294 -15.28 -9.29 24.82
N ILE A 295 -16.06 -8.52 24.06
CA ILE A 295 -15.56 -7.79 22.90
C ILE A 295 -15.15 -6.39 23.36
N ILE A 296 -13.84 -6.13 23.38
CA ILE A 296 -13.25 -4.81 23.59
C ILE A 296 -13.27 -4.11 22.23
N LYS A 297 -14.20 -3.18 22.08
CA LYS A 297 -14.32 -2.44 20.83
C LYS A 297 -13.13 -1.51 20.62
N SER A 298 -12.72 -1.37 19.38
CA SER A 298 -11.75 -0.35 19.00
C SER A 298 -12.23 1.04 19.43
N ARG A 299 -11.29 1.86 19.90
CA ARG A 299 -11.57 3.23 20.32
C ARG A 299 -12.05 4.08 19.12
N TYR A 300 -11.59 3.76 17.92
CA TYR A 300 -11.87 4.52 16.70
C TYR A 300 -12.23 3.57 15.53
N PRO A 301 -13.47 3.06 15.46
CA PRO A 301 -13.87 2.20 14.35
C PRO A 301 -13.98 3.00 13.05
N TYR A 302 -13.49 2.43 11.95
CA TYR A 302 -13.67 3.00 10.61
C TYR A 302 -15.05 2.61 10.07
N ASP A 303 -15.88 3.60 9.80
CA ASP A 303 -17.12 3.40 9.03
C ASP A 303 -16.88 3.74 7.56
N VAL A 304 -16.74 2.69 6.75
CA VAL A 304 -16.54 2.76 5.30
C VAL A 304 -17.74 2.26 4.51
N SER A 305 -18.87 1.97 5.16
CA SER A 305 -20.04 1.31 4.55
C SER A 305 -20.68 2.08 3.38
N GLY A 306 -20.41 3.39 3.29
CA GLY A 306 -20.86 4.26 2.19
C GLY A 306 -19.76 4.65 1.19
N TRP A 307 -18.52 4.19 1.37
CA TRP A 307 -17.40 4.60 0.53
C TRP A 307 -17.46 3.89 -0.83
N ASN A 308 -17.51 4.71 -1.88
CA ASN A 308 -17.60 4.27 -3.27
C ASN A 308 -16.89 5.28 -4.17
N ASN A 309 -16.48 4.85 -5.37
CA ASN A 309 -15.66 5.64 -6.28
C ASN A 309 -14.35 6.13 -5.63
N ILE A 310 -13.83 5.39 -4.65
CA ILE A 310 -12.52 5.64 -4.04
C ILE A 310 -11.44 5.21 -5.03
N ILE A 311 -10.37 5.99 -5.13
CA ILE A 311 -9.23 5.72 -5.99
C ILE A 311 -7.91 5.58 -5.22
N ALA A 312 -7.84 6.07 -3.98
CA ALA A 312 -6.70 5.92 -3.09
C ALA A 312 -7.17 5.96 -1.64
N ILE A 313 -6.43 5.30 -0.74
CA ILE A 313 -6.67 5.27 0.70
C ILE A 313 -5.39 5.63 1.45
N SER A 314 -5.51 6.18 2.66
CA SER A 314 -4.36 6.45 3.52
C SER A 314 -4.77 6.38 4.99
N ASN A 315 -4.08 5.53 5.75
CA ASN A 315 -4.21 5.39 7.19
C ASN A 315 -3.31 6.40 7.93
N GLY A 316 -3.85 6.94 9.03
CA GLY A 316 -3.07 7.39 10.19
C GLY A 316 -3.32 6.44 11.38
N ASN A 317 -2.79 6.73 12.57
CA ASN A 317 -2.94 5.85 13.75
C ASN A 317 -4.36 5.70 14.29
N SER A 318 -5.29 6.53 13.84
CA SER A 318 -6.68 6.44 14.30
C SER A 318 -7.68 7.00 13.31
N ASN A 319 -7.25 7.27 12.09
CA ASN A 319 -8.09 7.80 11.03
C ASN A 319 -7.75 7.20 9.67
N LEU A 320 -8.72 7.27 8.78
CA LEU A 320 -8.60 6.81 7.40
C LEU A 320 -9.15 7.89 6.49
N LEU A 321 -8.36 8.22 5.46
CA LEU A 321 -8.77 9.07 4.36
C LEU A 321 -9.07 8.22 3.12
N GLY A 322 -10.05 8.65 2.33
CA GLY A 322 -10.39 8.07 1.03
C GLY A 322 -10.49 9.16 -0.02
N LEU A 323 -9.64 9.10 -1.04
CA LEU A 323 -9.70 10.01 -2.19
C LEU A 323 -10.72 9.49 -3.19
N LYS A 324 -11.70 10.32 -3.54
CA LYS A 324 -12.68 9.99 -4.57
C LYS A 324 -12.17 10.39 -5.95
N ARG A 325 -12.66 9.67 -6.96
CA ARG A 325 -12.39 9.91 -8.38
C ARG A 325 -12.69 11.33 -8.85
N ASP A 326 -13.63 12.03 -8.22
CA ASP A 326 -14.00 13.40 -8.53
C ASP A 326 -13.06 14.45 -7.93
N GLY A 327 -12.03 14.04 -7.19
CA GLY A 327 -11.06 14.94 -6.54
C GLY A 327 -11.49 15.44 -5.17
N THR A 328 -12.59 14.92 -4.61
CA THR A 328 -13.00 15.17 -3.22
C THR A 328 -12.48 14.09 -2.26
N VAL A 329 -12.46 14.37 -0.96
CA VAL A 329 -11.95 13.44 0.05
C VAL A 329 -13.04 13.12 1.09
N VAL A 330 -13.06 11.87 1.55
CA VAL A 330 -13.84 11.43 2.72
C VAL A 330 -12.90 10.95 3.81
N ALA A 331 -13.35 11.04 5.06
CA ALA A 331 -12.56 10.71 6.23
C ALA A 331 -13.41 10.02 7.30
N THR A 332 -12.81 9.14 8.08
CA THR A 332 -13.45 8.42 9.20
C THR A 332 -12.44 8.13 10.31
N GLY A 333 -12.91 7.82 11.52
CA GLY A 333 -12.07 7.58 12.70
C GLY A 333 -12.03 8.76 13.67
N ASN A 334 -10.87 9.00 14.28
CA ASN A 334 -10.66 10.06 15.27
C ASN A 334 -10.64 11.46 14.63
N ASN A 335 -11.34 12.40 15.26
CA ASN A 335 -11.37 13.80 14.85
C ASN A 335 -11.10 14.78 16.02
N GLU A 336 -10.46 14.31 17.10
CA GLU A 336 -10.15 15.15 18.27
C GLU A 336 -9.28 16.37 17.91
N HIS A 337 -8.49 16.26 16.85
CA HIS A 337 -7.64 17.31 16.32
C HIS A 337 -8.22 17.95 15.05
N LYS A 338 -9.47 17.71 14.68
CA LYS A 338 -10.07 18.23 13.42
C LYS A 338 -9.36 17.74 12.14
N GLN A 339 -8.60 16.66 12.22
CA GLN A 339 -7.87 16.10 11.08
C GLN A 339 -8.79 15.53 9.99
N LEU A 340 -10.07 15.30 10.28
CA LEU A 340 -11.07 14.81 9.32
C LEU A 340 -11.87 15.94 8.66
N GLU A 341 -11.57 17.22 8.92
CA GLU A 341 -12.26 18.37 8.33
C GLU A 341 -11.82 18.63 6.88
N VAL A 342 -11.97 17.60 6.03
CA VAL A 342 -11.53 17.56 4.63
C VAL A 342 -12.65 17.81 3.62
N SER A 343 -13.88 18.09 4.09
CA SER A 343 -15.08 18.16 3.24
C SER A 343 -15.03 19.23 2.16
N ASP A 344 -14.26 20.29 2.39
CA ASP A 344 -14.13 21.43 1.47
C ASP A 344 -12.99 21.25 0.47
N TRP A 345 -12.22 20.15 0.57
CA TRP A 345 -11.12 19.87 -0.35
C TRP A 345 -11.63 19.49 -1.73
N GLN A 346 -10.96 20.01 -2.76
CA GLN A 346 -11.28 19.83 -4.17
C GLN A 346 -9.98 19.71 -4.97
N ASP A 347 -10.08 19.11 -6.16
CA ASP A 347 -8.96 18.92 -7.09
C ASP A 347 -7.79 18.13 -6.47
N ILE A 348 -8.09 17.25 -5.51
CA ILE A 348 -7.09 16.42 -4.83
C ILE A 348 -6.69 15.24 -5.72
N VAL A 349 -5.38 14.94 -5.73
CA VAL A 349 -4.75 13.87 -6.51
C VAL A 349 -3.92 12.91 -5.67
N ALA A 350 -3.61 13.27 -4.41
CA ALA A 350 -3.08 12.35 -3.40
C ALA A 350 -3.45 12.80 -2.00
N ILE A 351 -3.43 11.87 -1.06
CA ILE A 351 -3.77 12.07 0.34
C ILE A 351 -2.72 11.41 1.23
N ALA A 352 -2.42 12.02 2.36
CA ALA A 352 -1.61 11.43 3.42
C ALA A 352 -2.25 11.74 4.78
N ALA A 353 -2.76 10.70 5.42
CA ALA A 353 -3.28 10.74 6.78
C ALA A 353 -2.14 10.81 7.80
N GLY A 354 -2.45 11.27 9.00
CA GLY A 354 -1.52 11.34 10.12
C GLY A 354 -2.28 11.59 11.42
N ASP A 355 -1.56 11.69 12.54
CA ASP A 355 -2.20 11.65 13.86
C ASP A 355 -2.95 12.94 14.19
N TRP A 356 -2.35 14.07 13.84
CA TRP A 356 -2.88 15.41 14.17
C TRP A 356 -3.36 16.17 12.95
N ILE A 357 -2.74 15.93 11.80
CA ILE A 357 -3.07 16.60 10.55
C ILE A 357 -3.33 15.59 9.45
N SER A 358 -4.06 16.02 8.43
CA SER A 358 -4.23 15.33 7.16
C SER A 358 -3.77 16.24 6.03
N ILE A 359 -3.18 15.65 4.98
CA ILE A 359 -2.61 16.38 3.85
C ILE A 359 -3.31 15.96 2.56
N GLY A 360 -3.58 16.93 1.70
CA GLY A 360 -4.04 16.71 0.33
C GLY A 360 -3.13 17.40 -0.68
N LEU A 361 -2.62 16.65 -1.66
CA LEU A 361 -1.96 17.22 -2.83
C LEU A 361 -3.00 17.61 -3.88
N LYS A 362 -2.95 18.85 -4.35
CA LYS A 362 -3.78 19.34 -5.43
C LYS A 362 -3.16 19.09 -6.79
N SER A 363 -4.01 18.99 -7.82
CA SER A 363 -3.58 18.82 -9.21
C SER A 363 -2.73 19.97 -9.76
N ASP A 364 -2.73 21.13 -9.10
CA ASP A 364 -1.88 22.29 -9.45
C ASP A 364 -0.49 22.24 -8.79
N GLY A 365 -0.18 21.17 -8.04
CA GLY A 365 1.11 20.99 -7.38
C GLY A 365 1.28 21.78 -6.09
N THR A 366 0.17 22.14 -5.41
CA THR A 366 0.12 22.75 -4.07
C THR A 366 -0.48 21.80 -3.03
N LEU A 367 -0.32 22.10 -1.74
CA LEU A 367 -0.88 21.30 -0.64
C LEU A 367 -2.05 22.02 0.07
N VAL A 368 -2.94 21.22 0.65
CA VAL A 368 -3.92 21.64 1.66
C VAL A 368 -3.79 20.77 2.90
N ILE A 369 -4.12 21.34 4.05
CA ILE A 369 -4.03 20.69 5.36
C ILE A 369 -5.33 20.87 6.13
N ALA A 370 -5.67 19.85 6.92
CA ALA A 370 -6.71 19.88 7.94
C ALA A 370 -6.09 19.33 9.23
N GLY A 371 -6.59 19.74 10.38
CA GLY A 371 -6.10 19.29 11.68
C GLY A 371 -5.51 20.39 12.56
N GLU A 372 -5.32 20.13 13.85
CA GLU A 372 -4.82 21.08 14.84
C GLU A 372 -3.83 20.32 15.71
N VAL A 373 -2.55 20.69 15.67
CA VAL A 373 -1.49 19.99 16.42
C VAL A 373 -1.72 20.15 17.93
N SER A 374 -2.00 21.37 18.40
CA SER A 374 -2.46 21.63 19.77
C SER A 374 -3.12 23.01 19.91
N GLU A 375 -3.69 23.33 21.09
CA GLU A 375 -4.34 24.63 21.35
C GLU A 375 -3.45 25.87 21.09
N ASN A 376 -2.12 25.71 21.03
CA ASN A 376 -1.16 26.82 20.83
C ASN A 376 -0.13 26.54 19.72
N VAL A 377 -0.38 25.57 18.84
CA VAL A 377 0.50 25.23 17.72
C VAL A 377 -0.27 25.38 16.42
N ASP A 378 0.26 26.20 15.53
CA ASP A 378 -0.31 26.39 14.21
C ASP A 378 0.00 25.16 13.33
N GLN A 379 -0.80 24.98 12.27
CA GLN A 379 -0.47 24.01 11.23
C GLN A 379 0.81 24.46 10.49
N PRO A 380 1.62 23.54 9.94
CA PRO A 380 2.77 23.92 9.13
C PRO A 380 2.34 24.81 7.94
N ASP A 381 3.08 25.90 7.69
CA ASP A 381 2.76 26.85 6.61
C ASP A 381 3.18 26.31 5.23
N VAL A 382 2.28 25.56 4.62
CA VAL A 382 2.51 24.99 3.27
C VAL A 382 2.25 25.98 2.13
N SER A 383 1.98 27.26 2.40
CA SER A 383 1.70 28.25 1.35
C SER A 383 2.90 28.48 0.41
N GLY A 384 4.12 28.22 0.91
CA GLY A 384 5.36 28.26 0.15
C GLY A 384 5.66 26.99 -0.65
N ILE A 385 5.01 25.87 -0.34
CA ILE A 385 5.22 24.60 -1.03
C ILE A 385 4.39 24.56 -2.32
N ASN A 386 5.10 24.56 -3.45
CA ASN A 386 4.52 24.53 -4.79
C ASN A 386 5.44 23.77 -5.75
N ASN A 387 5.00 23.62 -7.00
CA ASN A 387 5.71 22.87 -8.04
C ASN A 387 5.99 21.42 -7.62
N LEU A 388 5.08 20.84 -6.85
CA LEU A 388 5.14 19.45 -6.46
C LEU A 388 4.89 18.54 -7.66
N TYR A 389 5.47 17.35 -7.59
CA TYR A 389 5.29 16.30 -8.57
C TYR A 389 3.86 15.78 -8.51
N VAL A 390 3.20 15.73 -9.67
CA VAL A 390 1.88 15.12 -9.83
C VAL A 390 2.01 14.05 -10.92
N PRO A 391 1.87 12.75 -10.59
CA PRO A 391 2.06 11.69 -11.56
C PRO A 391 0.98 11.74 -12.65
N THR A 392 1.37 11.35 -13.85
CA THR A 392 0.48 11.19 -15.01
C THR A 392 0.70 9.81 -15.60
N ILE A 393 -0.38 9.23 -16.13
CA ILE A 393 -0.33 7.92 -16.78
C ILE A 393 -0.11 8.12 -18.28
N ASN A 394 0.87 7.40 -18.83
CA ASN A 394 1.12 7.32 -20.27
C ASN A 394 0.72 5.93 -20.75
N TYR A 395 -0.19 5.85 -21.72
CA TYR A 395 -0.75 4.61 -22.26
C TYR A 395 -0.68 4.53 -23.78
#